data_AF-X0XPV5-F1
#
_entry.id   AF-X0XPV5-F1
#
_cell.length_a   1.000
_cell.length_b   1.000
_cell.length_c   1.000
_cell.angle_alpha   90.00
_cell.angle_beta   90.00
_cell.angle_gamma   90.00
#
_symmetry.space_group_name_H-M   'P 1'
#
loop_
_entity.id
_entity.type
_entity.pdbx_description
1 polymer ?
#
loop_
_entity_poly.entity_id
_entity_poly.type
_entity_poly.pdbx_seq_one_letter_code
_entity_poly.pdbx_strand_id
1 'polypeptide(L)'
;MQRSTTRWNFVYDIRGKTSETIIVGAHYDCQPTEGLNFGINDNKTGVELVLEILESLLRRGTQPNYSYRFLLFGSEEAGYLGML
;
A
#
# COMPACT_ATOMS: atom_id res chain seq x y z
N MET A 1 10.40 -9.14 27.61
CA MET A 1 9.29 -9.85 26.92
C MET A 1 9.17 -9.27 25.54
N GLN A 2 9.28 -10.10 24.49
CA GLN A 2 9.06 -9.65 23.12
C GLN A 2 7.55 -9.51 22.91
N ARG A 3 7.06 -8.28 22.73
CA ARG A 3 5.64 -8.04 22.46
C ARG A 3 5.39 -8.35 20.99
N SER A 4 4.52 -9.31 20.70
CA SER A 4 4.00 -9.56 19.36
C SER A 4 2.72 -8.75 19.16
N THR A 5 2.48 -8.32 17.92
CA THR A 5 1.24 -7.66 17.51
C THR A 5 0.80 -8.22 16.15
N THR A 6 -0.43 -7.93 15.75
CA THR A 6 -0.98 -8.32 14.45
C THR A 6 -1.16 -7.09 13.58
N ARG A 7 -0.78 -7.22 12.30
CA ARG A 7 -0.96 -6.23 11.23
C ARG A 7 -1.49 -6.94 9.99
N TRP A 8 -2.00 -6.18 9.03
CA TRP A 8 -2.60 -6.72 7.82
C TRP A 8 -2.03 -6.04 6.59
N ASN A 9 -1.97 -6.75 5.48
CA ASN A 9 -1.82 -6.12 4.18
C ASN A 9 -3.20 -5.89 3.60
N PHE A 10 -3.42 -4.70 3.05
CA PHE A 10 -4.62 -4.43 2.27
C PHE A 10 -4.31 -4.62 0.80
N VAL A 11 -5.16 -5.39 0.12
CA VAL A 11 -5.02 -5.73 -1.29
C VAL A 11 -6.30 -5.31 -2.02
N TYR A 12 -6.15 -4.57 -3.11
CA TYR A 12 -7.28 -4.19 -3.96
C TYR A 12 -6.95 -4.41 -5.43
N ASP A 13 -7.82 -5.11 -6.14
CA ASP A 13 -7.61 -5.49 -7.54
C ASP A 13 -8.61 -4.76 -8.45
N ILE A 14 -8.09 -4.18 -9.55
CA ILE A 14 -8.89 -3.68 -10.68
C ILE A 14 -8.58 -4.54 -11.90
N ARG A 15 -9.61 -5.16 -12.47
CA ARG A 15 -9.48 -6.00 -13.66
C ARG A 15 -9.37 -5.15 -14.92
N GLY A 16 -8.22 -5.23 -15.59
CA GLY A 16 -8.02 -4.65 -16.91
C GLY A 16 -8.47 -5.59 -18.03
N LYS A 17 -8.21 -5.16 -19.27
CA LYS A 17 -8.43 -5.96 -20.48
C LYS A 17 -7.42 -7.11 -20.61
N THR A 18 -6.19 -6.93 -20.13
CA THR A 18 -5.15 -7.96 -20.13
C THR A 18 -4.99 -8.61 -18.75
N SER A 19 -4.39 -9.81 -18.73
CA SER A 19 -4.00 -10.50 -17.50
C SER A 19 -2.71 -9.96 -16.88
N GLU A 20 -1.94 -9.17 -17.62
CA GLU A 20 -0.75 -8.50 -17.12
C GLU A 20 -1.16 -7.51 -16.02
N THR A 21 -0.48 -7.60 -14.88
CA THR A 21 -0.85 -6.88 -13.66
C THR A 21 0.25 -5.91 -13.25
N ILE A 22 -0.11 -4.63 -13.14
CA ILE A 22 0.75 -3.61 -12.54
C ILE A 22 0.48 -3.59 -11.03
N ILE A 23 1.52 -3.81 -10.24
CA ILE A 23 1.43 -3.72 -8.78
C ILE A 23 1.90 -2.32 -8.36
N VAL A 24 1.08 -1.64 -7.57
CA VAL A 24 1.40 -0.33 -6.98
C VAL A 24 1.24 -0.46 -5.47
N GLY A 25 2.25 -0.08 -4.69
CA GLY A 25 2.15 -0.24 -3.25
C GLY A 25 3.02 0.70 -2.42
N ALA A 26 2.64 0.79 -1.16
CA ALA A 26 3.32 1.54 -0.10
C ALA A 26 3.12 0.80 1.24
N HIS A 27 3.92 1.09 2.25
CA HIS A 27 3.67 0.60 3.60
C HIS A 27 3.00 1.67 4.45
N TYR A 28 2.06 1.27 5.30
CA TYR A 28 1.32 2.18 6.17
C TYR A 28 1.79 2.11 7.62
N ASP A 29 2.61 1.13 7.99
CA ASP A 29 3.31 1.17 9.27
C ASP A 29 4.42 2.21 9.25
N CYS A 30 4.80 2.65 10.44
CA CYS A 30 5.77 3.71 10.69
C CYS A 30 6.71 3.22 11.79
N GLN A 31 8.01 3.55 11.69
CA GLN A 31 8.94 3.29 12.77
C GLN A 31 8.42 3.84 14.12
N PRO A 32 8.43 3.05 15.20
CA PRO A 32 8.22 3.56 16.53
C PRO A 32 9.44 4.38 16.95
N THR A 33 9.39 5.70 16.81
CA THR A 33 10.47 6.58 17.29
C THR A 33 10.15 7.21 18.65
N GLU A 34 11.16 7.44 19.47
CA GLU A 34 11.07 8.39 20.57
C GLU A 34 11.02 9.82 20.00
N GLY A 35 9.82 10.41 19.88
CA GLY A 35 9.62 11.77 19.36
C GLY A 35 8.43 11.92 18.42
N LEU A 36 8.38 13.05 17.70
CA LEU A 36 7.32 13.41 16.75
C LEU A 36 7.62 12.92 15.31
N ASN A 37 7.98 11.65 15.13
CA ASN A 37 8.00 11.08 13.78
C ASN A 37 6.62 10.47 13.47
N PHE A 38 5.95 11.03 12.47
CA PHE A 38 4.64 10.56 12.02
C PHE A 38 4.71 9.75 10.72
N GLY A 39 5.92 9.43 10.24
CA GLY A 39 6.11 8.64 9.02
C GLY A 39 5.61 9.36 7.76
N ILE A 40 5.67 10.70 7.72
CA ILE A 40 5.10 11.48 6.62
C ILE A 40 5.70 11.05 5.28
N ASN A 41 7.03 11.03 5.19
CA ASN A 41 7.74 10.61 3.98
C ASN A 41 8.11 9.12 3.96
N ASP A 42 7.86 8.43 5.08
CA ASP A 42 8.20 7.02 5.28
C ASP A 42 7.06 6.33 6.04
N ASN A 43 5.94 6.00 5.39
CA ASN A 43 5.65 6.21 3.96
C ASN A 43 4.22 6.70 3.72
N LYS A 44 3.76 7.63 4.56
CA LYS A 44 2.39 8.16 4.48
C LYS A 44 2.09 8.84 3.15
N THR A 45 3.04 9.59 2.58
CA THR A 45 2.87 10.22 1.27
C THR A 45 2.77 9.20 0.14
N GLY A 46 3.50 8.08 0.21
CA GLY A 46 3.34 6.97 -0.74
C GLY A 46 1.99 6.29 -0.59
N VAL A 47 1.49 6.10 0.64
CA VAL A 47 0.12 5.58 0.87
C VAL A 47 -0.92 6.49 0.22
N GLU A 48 -0.82 7.81 0.39
CA GLU A 48 -1.74 8.75 -0.27
C GLU A 48 -1.64 8.67 -1.80
N LEU A 49 -0.43 8.57 -2.35
CA LEU A 49 -0.26 8.43 -3.80
C LEU A 49 -0.91 7.15 -4.35
N VAL A 50 -0.79 6.01 -3.64
CA VAL A 50 -1.45 4.75 -4.00
C VAL A 50 -2.96 4.93 -4.03
N LEU A 51 -3.53 5.60 -3.02
CA LEU A 51 -4.97 5.86 -2.92
C LEU A 51 -5.46 6.80 -4.02
N GLU A 52 -4.72 7.86 -4.33
CA GLU A 52 -5.07 8.81 -5.40
C GLU A 52 -5.05 8.15 -6.79
N ILE A 53 -4.09 7.26 -7.06
CA ILE A 53 -4.07 6.49 -8.32
C ILE A 53 -5.28 5.56 -8.39
N LEU A 54 -5.58 4.84 -7.30
CA LEU A 54 -6.74 3.96 -7.21
C LEU A 54 -8.04 4.75 -7.46
N GLU A 55 -8.23 5.86 -6.75
CA GLU A 55 -9.40 6.72 -6.88
C GLU A 55 -9.52 7.30 -8.29
N SER A 56 -8.42 7.74 -8.90
CA SER A 56 -8.40 8.24 -10.28
C SER A 56 -8.89 7.18 -11.28
N LEU A 57 -8.47 5.92 -11.13
CA LEU A 57 -8.93 4.82 -11.98
C LEU A 57 -10.42 4.52 -11.77
N LEU A 58 -10.90 4.50 -10.53
CA LEU A 58 -12.31 4.28 -10.22
C LEU A 58 -13.19 5.41 -10.80
N ARG A 59 -12.78 6.67 -10.65
CA ARG A 59 -13.51 7.84 -11.16
C ARG A 59 -13.56 7.92 -12.68
N ARG A 60 -12.53 7.42 -13.38
CA ARG A 60 -12.52 7.36 -14.85
C ARG A 60 -13.65 6.48 -15.40
N GLY A 61 -14.13 5.50 -14.63
CA GLY A 61 -15.25 4.64 -15.00
C GLY A 61 -15.03 3.80 -16.27
N THR A 62 -13.80 3.74 -16.78
CA THR A 62 -13.42 2.97 -17.97
C THR A 62 -12.51 1.83 -17.57
N GLN A 63 -12.63 0.69 -18.26
CA GLN A 63 -11.78 -0.46 -17.99
C GLN A 63 -10.33 -0.16 -18.46
N PRO A 64 -9.32 -0.25 -17.57
CA PRO A 64 -7.94 -0.03 -17.96
C PRO A 64 -7.41 -1.13 -18.88
N ASN A 65 -6.32 -0.86 -19.59
CA ASN A 65 -5.70 -1.87 -20.45
C ASN A 65 -5.07 -3.00 -19.61
N TYR A 66 -4.23 -2.65 -18.63
CA TYR A 66 -3.64 -3.59 -17.68
C TYR A 66 -4.52 -3.80 -16.46
N SER A 67 -4.42 -4.98 -15.84
CA SER A 67 -4.94 -5.17 -14.49
C SER A 67 -4.06 -4.43 -13.49
N TYR A 68 -4.63 -3.97 -12.39
CA TYR A 68 -3.91 -3.30 -11.31
C TYR A 68 -4.13 -4.02 -9.99
N ARG A 69 -3.07 -4.13 -9.19
CA ARG A 69 -3.13 -4.56 -7.80
C ARG A 69 -2.52 -3.48 -6.91
N PHE A 70 -3.32 -2.94 -6.02
CA PHE A 70 -2.91 -1.96 -5.02
C PHE A 70 -2.61 -2.68 -3.71
N LEU A 71 -1.45 -2.39 -3.11
CA LEU A 71 -0.99 -2.99 -1.86
C LEU A 71 -0.65 -1.93 -0.83
N LEU A 72 -1.24 -2.04 0.37
CA LEU A 72 -0.79 -1.31 1.55
C LEU A 72 -0.20 -2.31 2.55
N PHE A 73 1.13 -2.31 2.67
CA PHE A 73 1.87 -3.24 3.52
C PHE A 73 1.84 -2.78 4.99
N GLY A 74 1.67 -3.71 5.92
CA GLY A 74 1.44 -3.36 7.33
C GLY A 74 2.60 -3.57 8.29
N SER A 75 3.76 -4.04 7.83
CA SER A 75 4.91 -4.37 8.69
C SER A 75 6.25 -4.30 7.95
N GLU A 76 6.45 -3.26 7.15
CA GLU A 76 7.72 -3.02 6.47
C GLU A 76 8.82 -2.66 7.48
N GLU A 77 8.50 -1.83 8.46
CA GLU A 77 9.44 -1.23 9.42
C GLU A 77 9.95 -2.26 10.44
N ALA A 78 9.25 -3.40 10.53
CA ALA A 78 9.62 -4.57 11.32
C ALA A 78 10.53 -5.55 10.56
N GLY A 79 11.08 -5.16 9.41
CA GLY A 79 11.98 -5.98 8.59
C GLY A 79 11.25 -6.69 7.44
N TYR A 80 10.43 -5.94 6.70
CA TYR A 80 9.74 -6.39 5.48
C TYR A 80 8.73 -7.53 5.67
N LEU A 81 8.24 -7.75 6.90
CA LEU A 81 7.35 -8.86 7.25
C LEU A 81 6.01 -8.82 6.51
N GLY A 82 5.59 -7.64 6.06
CA GLY A 82 4.38 -7.45 5.28
C GLY A 82 4.52 -7.74 3.79
N MET A 83 5.72 -7.96 3.25
CA MET A 83 5.85 -8.17 1.80
C MET A 83 5.31 -9.56 1.40
N LEU A 84 4.42 -9.57 0.41
CA LEU A 84 3.77 -10.77 -0.14
C LEU A 84 4.62 -11.42 -1.24
#